data_AF-A0A7S4V9V8-F1
#
_entry.id   AF-A0A7S4V9V8-F1
#
_cell.length_a   1.000
_cell.length_b   1.000
_cell.length_c   1.000
_cell.angle_alpha   90.00
_cell.angle_beta   90.00
_cell.angle_gamma   90.00
#
_symmetry.space_group_name_H-M   'P 1'
#
loop_
_entity.id
_entity.type
_entity.pdbx_description
1 polymer ?
#
loop_
_entity_poly.entity_id
_entity_poly.type
_entity_poly.pdbx_seq_one_letter_code
_entity_poly.pdbx_strand_id
1 'polypeptide(L)'
;HNLWSQEAAWLWGWMLADGCVRHRGRAQQTVSIGVQFRDREVLEKMKCLLKSEHKITDTIKLVPKRCGEYPQMSKISFNSAAMADDLAELGIVPRKTHVAQFYPG
;
A
#
# COMPACT_ATOMS: atom_id res chain seq x y z
N HIS A 1 1.83 11.24 16.49
CA HIS A 1 1.42 9.84 16.29
C HIS A 1 2.55 8.96 16.80
N ASN A 2 2.27 8.01 17.70
CA ASN A 2 3.33 7.10 18.17
C ASN A 2 3.51 6.02 17.10
N LEU A 3 4.47 6.24 16.19
CA LEU A 3 4.74 5.41 15.00
C LEU A 3 5.10 3.95 15.30
N TRP A 4 5.31 3.65 16.59
CA TRP A 4 5.88 2.41 17.10
C TRP A 4 4.95 1.64 18.05
N SER A 5 3.64 1.90 18.01
CA SER A 5 2.67 1.07 18.72
C SER A 5 2.49 -0.30 18.02
N GLN A 6 1.96 -1.30 18.74
CA GLN A 6 1.69 -2.62 18.15
C GLN A 6 0.73 -2.54 16.94
N GLU A 7 -0.25 -1.64 17.00
CA GLU A 7 -1.20 -1.41 15.90
C GLU A 7 -0.52 -0.77 14.68
N ALA A 8 0.44 0.13 14.91
CA ALA A 8 1.26 0.70 13.85
C ALA A 8 2.16 -0.38 13.22
N ALA A 9 2.76 -1.27 14.03
CA ALA A 9 3.57 -2.38 13.52
C ALA A 9 2.77 -3.32 12.60
N TRP A 10 1.51 -3.62 12.95
CA TRP A 10 0.60 -4.39 12.07
C TRP A 10 0.37 -3.68 10.73
N LEU A 11 0.10 -2.37 10.75
CA LEU A 11 -0.05 -1.56 9.54
C LEU A 11 1.23 -1.57 8.69
N TRP A 12 2.39 -1.41 9.32
CA TRP A 12 3.68 -1.41 8.62
C TRP A 12 4.00 -2.75 7.96
N GLY A 13 3.64 -3.88 8.58
CA GLY A 13 3.79 -5.20 7.97
C GLY A 13 3.05 -5.32 6.63
N TRP A 14 1.83 -4.80 6.57
CA TRP A 14 1.06 -4.75 5.32
C TRP A 14 1.65 -3.78 4.31
N MET A 15 2.10 -2.61 4.75
CA MET A 15 2.76 -1.63 3.88
C MET A 15 4.09 -2.13 3.33
N LEU A 16 4.79 -3.01 4.07
CA LEU A 16 6.00 -3.69 3.62
C LEU A 16 5.71 -4.66 2.48
N ALA A 17 4.67 -5.49 2.64
CA ALA A 17 4.31 -6.55 1.70
C ALA A 17 3.63 -6.01 0.44
N ASP A 18 2.52 -5.29 0.61
CA ASP A 18 1.61 -4.89 -0.48
C ASP A 18 1.53 -3.36 -0.69
N GLY A 19 2.21 -2.60 0.16
CA GLY A 19 2.28 -1.14 0.05
C GLY A 19 3.16 -0.69 -1.12
N CYS A 20 2.75 0.41 -1.73
CA CYS A 20 3.43 1.04 -2.85
C CYS A 20 3.49 2.55 -2.65
N VAL A 21 4.71 3.07 -2.54
CA VAL A 21 5.00 4.51 -2.58
C VAL A 21 5.33 4.90 -4.01
N ARG A 22 4.68 5.94 -4.53
CA ARG A 22 4.91 6.50 -5.87
C ARG A 22 5.22 7.98 -5.78
N HIS A 23 6.20 8.42 -6.57
CA HIS A 23 6.43 9.84 -6.80
C HIS A 23 5.60 10.31 -7.99
N ARG A 24 4.70 11.28 -7.79
CA ARG A 24 4.13 12.07 -8.89
C ARG A 24 4.82 13.43 -8.90
N GLY A 25 5.83 13.58 -9.76
CA GLY A 25 6.62 14.81 -9.84
C GLY A 25 7.52 15.06 -8.62
N ARG A 26 8.00 16.30 -8.47
CA ARG A 26 8.97 16.69 -7.42
C ARG A 26 8.38 16.84 -6.00
N ALA A 27 7.06 16.92 -5.83
CA ALA A 27 6.47 17.37 -4.56
C ALA A 27 5.37 16.48 -3.97
N GLN A 28 4.87 15.45 -4.69
CA GLN A 28 3.75 14.64 -4.19
C GLN A 28 4.10 13.16 -4.17
N GLN A 29 4.33 12.65 -2.96
CA GLN A 29 4.46 11.23 -2.69
C GLN A 29 3.08 10.65 -2.40
N THR A 30 2.65 9.72 -3.24
CA THR A 30 1.41 8.97 -3.06
C THR A 30 1.74 7.63 -2.42
N VAL A 31 1.13 7.38 -1.27
CA VAL A 31 1.14 6.10 -0.58
C VAL A 31 -0.12 5.35 -0.98
N SER A 32 0.04 4.09 -1.36
CA SER A 32 -1.08 3.27 -1.80
C SER A 32 -0.92 1.83 -1.33
N ILE A 33 -2.02 1.20 -0.97
CA ILE A 33 -2.07 -0.23 -0.66
C ILE A 33 -3.31 -0.82 -1.31
N GLY A 34 -3.13 -1.99 -1.92
CA GLY A 34 -4.19 -2.71 -2.61
C GLY A 34 -4.21 -4.17 -2.20
N VAL A 35 -5.39 -4.69 -1.90
CA VAL A 35 -5.62 -6.08 -1.48
C VAL A 35 -6.71 -6.70 -2.36
N GLN A 36 -6.90 -8.02 -2.26
CA GLN A 36 -8.05 -8.66 -2.89
C GLN A 36 -9.34 -8.21 -2.21
N PHE A 37 -10.45 -8.17 -2.95
CA PHE A 37 -11.73 -7.69 -2.43
C PHE A 37 -12.21 -8.45 -1.17
N ARG A 38 -11.90 -9.75 -1.06
CA ARG A 38 -12.20 -10.55 0.14
C ARG A 38 -11.53 -10.03 1.41
N ASP A 39 -10.38 -9.37 1.27
CA ASP A 39 -9.56 -8.84 2.36
C ASP A 39 -9.82 -7.34 2.56
N ARG A 40 -10.90 -6.80 1.98
CA ARG A 40 -11.23 -5.37 1.98
C ARG A 40 -11.34 -4.76 3.39
N GLU A 41 -11.73 -5.57 4.39
CA GLU A 41 -11.77 -5.16 5.79
C GLU A 41 -10.42 -4.69 6.35
N VAL A 42 -9.31 -5.23 5.81
CA VAL A 42 -7.94 -4.79 6.14
C VAL A 42 -7.80 -3.30 5.84
N LEU A 43 -8.30 -2.84 4.69
CA LEU A 43 -8.23 -1.44 4.30
C LEU A 43 -9.09 -0.53 5.19
N GLU A 44 -10.26 -1.00 5.62
CA GLU A 44 -11.10 -0.25 6.56
C GLU A 44 -10.41 -0.10 7.93
N LYS A 45 -9.80 -1.18 8.44
CA LYS A 45 -9.02 -1.13 9.69
C LYS A 45 -7.84 -0.15 9.58
N MET A 46 -7.11 -0.18 8.47
CA MET A 46 -6.03 0.78 8.21
C MET A 46 -6.53 2.21 8.17
N LYS A 47 -7.69 2.44 7.54
CA LYS A 47 -8.33 3.75 7.45
C LYS A 47 -8.66 4.30 8.84
N CYS A 48 -9.20 3.47 9.72
CA CYS A 48 -9.47 3.82 11.12
C CYS A 48 -8.17 4.15 11.89
N LEU A 49 -7.13 3.32 11.77
CA LEU A 49 -5.85 3.53 12.44
C LEU A 49 -5.15 4.83 12.00
N LEU A 50 -5.20 5.10 10.70
CA LEU A 50 -4.62 6.31 10.10
C LEU A 50 -5.52 7.54 10.23
N LYS A 51 -6.73 7.39 10.77
CA LYS A 51 -7.78 8.44 10.78
C LYS A 51 -7.96 9.09 9.40
N SER A 52 -7.86 8.27 8.36
CA SER A 52 -7.93 8.74 6.98
C SER A 52 -9.39 8.80 6.53
N GLU A 53 -9.78 9.84 5.82
CA GLU A 53 -11.13 9.92 5.22
C GLU A 53 -11.16 9.44 3.77
N HIS A 54 -10.00 9.13 3.19
CA HIS A 54 -9.86 8.74 1.79
C HIS A 54 -10.73 7.53 1.42
N LYS A 55 -11.31 7.58 0.24
CA LYS A 55 -12.20 6.53 -0.26
C LYS A 55 -11.41 5.27 -0.63
N ILE A 56 -11.93 4.11 -0.24
CA ILE A 56 -11.47 2.83 -0.78
C ILE A 56 -12.18 2.59 -2.10
N THR A 57 -11.39 2.33 -3.14
CA THR A 57 -11.86 2.08 -4.49
C THR A 57 -11.79 0.59 -4.78
N ASP A 58 -12.93 0.01 -5.15
CA ASP A 58 -13.03 -1.37 -5.59
C ASP A 58 -12.93 -1.41 -7.12
N THR A 59 -12.18 -2.36 -7.66
CA THR A 59 -11.91 -2.48 -9.10
C THR A 59 -11.94 -3.94 -9.52
N ILE A 60 -12.68 -4.22 -10.59
CA ILE A 60 -12.69 -5.52 -11.25
C ILE A 60 -11.68 -5.45 -12.39
N LYS A 61 -10.70 -6.35 -12.40
CA LYS A 61 -9.77 -6.45 -13.53
C LYS A 61 -10.50 -7.02 -14.72
N LEU A 62 -10.40 -6.36 -15.88
CA LEU A 62 -11.02 -6.77 -17.14
C LEU A 62 -10.37 -8.01 -17.77
N VAL A 63 -9.20 -8.42 -17.26
CA VAL A 63 -8.52 -9.64 -17.71
C VAL A 63 -8.88 -10.77 -16.75
N PRO A 64 -9.57 -11.82 -17.22
CA PRO A 64 -9.89 -12.97 -16.38
C PRO A 64 -8.61 -13.74 -16.04
N LYS A 65 -8.62 -14.40 -14.89
CA LYS A 65 -7.62 -15.41 -14.53
C LYS A 65 -7.75 -16.60 -15.50
N ARG A 66 -6.75 -17.49 -15.49
CA ARG A 66 -6.77 -18.74 -16.28
C ARG A 66 -8.05 -19.58 -16.07
N CYS A 67 -8.75 -19.41 -14.94
CA CYS A 67 -10.00 -20.07 -14.60
C CYS A 67 -11.28 -19.33 -15.04
N GLY A 68 -11.19 -18.22 -15.78
CA GLY A 68 -12.36 -17.44 -16.22
C GLY A 68 -12.91 -16.46 -15.18
N GLU A 69 -12.37 -16.45 -13.97
CA GLU A 69 -12.76 -15.49 -12.92
C GLU A 69 -12.09 -14.13 -13.09
N TYR A 70 -12.87 -13.05 -12.97
CA TYR A 70 -12.34 -11.69 -12.97
C TYR A 70 -11.85 -11.30 -11.57
N PRO A 71 -10.54 -11.02 -11.38
CA PRO A 71 -10.01 -10.62 -10.08
C PRO A 71 -10.63 -9.29 -9.62
N GLN A 72 -11.22 -9.30 -8.44
CA GLN A 72 -11.68 -8.10 -7.75
C GLN A 72 -10.62 -7.64 -6.72
N MET A 73 -10.30 -6.36 -6.75
CA MET A 73 -9.28 -5.73 -5.90
C MET A 73 -9.88 -4.52 -5.21
N SER A 74 -9.49 -4.28 -3.98
CA SER A 74 -9.79 -3.05 -3.24
C SER A 74 -8.50 -2.27 -3.01
N LYS A 75 -8.57 -0.95 -3.09
CA LYS A 75 -7.39 -0.09 -2.97
C LYS A 75 -7.70 1.22 -2.27
N ILE A 76 -6.79 1.66 -1.40
CA ILE A 76 -6.77 3.03 -0.86
C ILE A 76 -5.50 3.74 -1.32
N SER A 77 -5.60 5.05 -1.55
CA SER A 77 -4.45 5.87 -1.92
C SER A 77 -4.62 7.27 -1.37
N PHE A 78 -3.53 7.83 -0.87
CA PHE A 78 -3.50 9.17 -0.30
C PHE A 78 -2.10 9.76 -0.47
N ASN A 79 -2.01 11.08 -0.45
CA ASN A 79 -0.75 11.79 -0.53
C ASN A 79 -0.25 12.08 0.88
N SER A 80 0.97 11.65 1.20
CA SER A 80 1.59 11.94 2.49
C SER A 80 3.10 11.82 2.34
N ALA A 81 3.80 12.96 2.48
CA ALA A 81 5.25 12.98 2.47
C ALA A 81 5.81 12.38 3.76
N ALA A 82 5.29 12.81 4.91
CA ALA A 82 5.68 12.30 6.22
C ALA A 82 5.58 10.76 6.29
N MET A 83 4.46 10.18 5.84
CA MET A 83 4.33 8.73 5.86
C MET A 83 5.23 8.04 4.85
N ALA A 84 5.53 8.67 3.71
CA ALA A 84 6.47 8.12 2.75
C ALA A 84 7.91 8.16 3.29
N ASP A 85 8.27 9.17 4.09
CA ASP A 85 9.54 9.26 4.79
C ASP A 85 9.63 8.21 5.92
N ASP A 86 8.58 8.05 6.75
CA ASP A 86 8.49 6.99 7.77
C ASP A 86 8.63 5.59 7.14
N LEU A 87 7.94 5.37 6.00
CA LEU A 87 8.04 4.15 5.22
C LEU A 87 9.47 3.97 4.66
N ALA A 88 10.15 5.04 4.25
CA ALA A 88 11.52 4.96 3.75
C ALA A 88 12.51 4.53 4.84
N GLU A 89 12.33 4.94 6.10
CA GLU A 89 13.13 4.45 7.24
C GLU A 89 12.99 2.93 7.43
N LEU A 90 11.81 2.38 7.11
CA LEU A 90 11.54 0.94 7.12
C LEU A 90 12.01 0.22 5.84
N GLY A 91 12.74 0.90 4.96
CA GLY A 91 13.19 0.38 3.65
C GLY A 91 12.08 0.34 2.59
N ILE A 92 10.93 0.97 2.84
CA ILE A 92 9.78 1.01 1.94
C ILE A 92 9.86 2.23 1.03
N VAL A 93 10.85 2.19 0.15
CA VAL A 93 11.13 3.30 -0.76
C VAL A 93 10.33 3.21 -2.06
N PRO A 94 10.00 4.36 -2.68
CA PRO A 94 9.41 4.37 -4.01
C PRO A 94 10.31 3.67 -5.03
N ARG A 95 9.70 2.87 -5.92
CA ARG A 95 10.40 1.98 -6.86
C ARG A 95 11.25 0.89 -6.17
N LYS A 96 10.77 0.28 -5.07
CA LYS A 96 11.37 -0.93 -4.46
C LYS A 96 11.91 -1.94 -5.49
N THR A 97 11.15 -2.18 -6.57
CA THR A 97 11.51 -3.12 -7.65
C THR A 97 12.80 -2.76 -8.39
N HIS A 98 13.22 -1.50 -8.40
CA HIS A 98 14.47 -1.05 -9.02
C HIS A 98 15.65 -0.97 -8.03
N VAL A 99 15.38 -1.04 -6.72
CA VAL A 99 16.39 -0.99 -5.67
C VAL A 99 16.78 -2.41 -5.24
N ALA A 100 15.84 -3.35 -5.28
CA ALA A 100 16.11 -4.77 -5.03
C ALA A 100 16.91 -5.38 -6.20
N GLN A 101 18.24 -5.36 -6.10
CA GLN A 101 19.10 -6.15 -6.97
C GLN A 101 19.16 -7.58 -6.44
N PHE A 102 18.54 -8.51 -7.19
CA PHE A 102 18.84 -9.93 -7.01
C PHE A 102 20.18 -10.19 -7.68
N TYR A 103 21.22 -10.50 -6.89
CA TYR A 103 22.44 -11.08 -7.44
C TYR A 103 22.08 -12.46 -8.00
N PRO A 104 22.21 -12.70 -9.33
CA PRO A 104 22.21 -14.05 -9.83
C PRO A 104 23.53 -14.67 -9.37
N GLY A 105 23.45 -15.59 -8.41
CA GLY A 105 24.53 -16.53 -8.13
C GLY A 105 24.73 -17.48 -9.29
#